data_AF-A0A7S2CUP8-F1
#
_entry.id   AF-A0A7S2CUP8-F1
#
_cell.length_a   1.000
_cell.length_b   1.000
_cell.length_c   1.000
_cell.angle_alpha   90.00
_cell.angle_beta   90.00
_cell.angle_gamma   90.00
#
_symmetry.space_group_name_H-M   'P 1'
#
loop_
_entity.id
_entity.type
_entity.pdbx_description
1 polymer ?
#
loop_
_entity_poly.entity_id
_entity_poly.type
_entity_poly.pdbx_seq_one_letter_code
_entity_poly.pdbx_strand_id
1 'polypeptide(L)'
;SFCFLWCGESHLEQGRELLKRWGFRRVEDICWVKTNRAAKLDPRGRVKQGTVMYGDTSVLQRVKEQCIVGVKGTLKRSVDTHFIHANCDVDLIMEEEKEFGSTQKPNELYETIEHFCLGRRRLELFGLDRNLRDGWLTLG
;
A
#
# COMPACT_ATOMS: atom_id res chain seq x y z
N SER A 1 11.30 14.15 -1.87
CA SER A 1 9.93 13.69 -2.19
C SER A 1 9.80 12.22 -1.88
N PHE A 2 8.56 11.73 -1.81
CA PHE A 2 8.25 10.34 -1.50
C PHE A 2 7.47 9.70 -2.65
N CYS A 3 7.60 8.38 -2.75
CA CYS A 3 6.84 7.54 -3.67
C CYS A 3 6.30 6.35 -2.89
N PHE A 4 4.99 6.13 -2.94
CA PHE A 4 4.31 4.98 -2.35
C PHE A 4 3.87 4.10 -3.51
N LEU A 5 4.42 2.89 -3.59
CA LEU A 5 4.23 1.99 -4.71
C LEU A 5 3.61 0.67 -4.23
N TRP A 6 2.37 0.43 -4.59
CA TRP A 6 1.73 -0.87 -4.43
C TRP A 6 2.41 -1.92 -5.31
N CYS A 7 2.97 -2.95 -4.69
CA CYS A 7 3.61 -4.09 -5.36
C CYS A 7 2.75 -5.36 -5.32
N GLY A 8 1.53 -5.26 -4.79
CA GLY A 8 0.63 -6.39 -4.60
C GLY A 8 1.27 -7.46 -3.72
N GLU A 9 1.14 -8.72 -4.13
CA GLU A 9 1.55 -9.87 -3.31
C GLU A 9 2.81 -10.58 -3.84
N SER A 10 3.24 -10.28 -5.08
CA SER A 10 4.28 -11.03 -5.79
C SER A 10 5.33 -10.15 -6.49
N HIS A 11 5.12 -8.84 -6.62
CA HIS A 11 5.98 -7.97 -7.43
C HIS A 11 6.95 -7.10 -6.63
N LEU A 12 7.30 -7.53 -5.41
CA LEU A 12 8.15 -6.76 -4.50
C LEU A 12 9.54 -6.47 -5.11
N GLU A 13 10.17 -7.47 -5.73
CA GLU A 13 11.49 -7.32 -6.33
C GLU A 13 11.48 -6.37 -7.54
N GLN A 14 10.45 -6.48 -8.39
CA GLN A 14 10.26 -5.57 -9.53
C GLN A 14 10.01 -4.13 -9.05
N GLY A 15 9.22 -3.96 -7.98
CA GLY A 15 8.98 -2.65 -7.37
C GLY A 15 10.27 -2.01 -6.84
N ARG A 16 11.14 -2.79 -6.19
CA ARG A 16 12.44 -2.31 -5.69
C ARG A 16 13.34 -1.82 -6.81
N GLU A 17 13.41 -2.58 -7.90
CA GLU A 17 14.17 -2.20 -9.10
C GLU A 17 13.57 -0.95 -9.77
N LEU A 18 12.24 -0.83 -9.82
CA LEU A 18 11.56 0.33 -10.37
C LEU A 18 11.85 1.61 -9.56
N LEU A 19 11.76 1.55 -8.23
CA LEU A 19 12.12 2.68 -7.37
C LEU A 19 13.57 3.12 -7.61
N LYS A 20 14.51 2.16 -7.71
CA LYS A 20 15.92 2.44 -8.00
C LYS A 20 16.08 3.15 -9.34
N ARG A 21 15.43 2.66 -10.41
CA ARG A 21 15.44 3.29 -11.74
C ARG A 21 14.87 4.70 -11.72
N TRP A 22 13.83 4.94 -10.94
CA TRP A 22 13.27 6.28 -10.74
C TRP A 22 14.10 7.17 -9.81
N GLY A 23 15.24 6.70 -9.29
CA GLY A 23 16.13 7.46 -8.41
C GLY A 23 15.61 7.62 -6.98
N PHE A 24 14.73 6.72 -6.53
CA PHE A 24 14.30 6.64 -5.14
C PHE A 24 15.10 5.56 -4.39
N ARG A 25 15.37 5.81 -3.11
CA ARG A 25 15.89 4.80 -2.18
C ARG A 25 14.72 4.23 -1.38
N ARG A 26 14.56 2.91 -1.34
CA ARG A 26 13.53 2.27 -0.50
C ARG A 26 13.84 2.52 0.98
N VAL A 27 12.86 3.03 1.73
CA VAL A 27 12.99 3.35 3.15
C VAL A 27 12.05 2.53 4.02
N GLU A 28 10.80 2.33 3.61
CA GLU A 28 9.78 1.59 4.37
C GLU A 28 9.04 0.58 3.47
N ASP A 29 8.28 -0.31 4.10
CA ASP A 29 7.42 -1.30 3.46
C ASP A 29 6.12 -1.42 4.28
N ILE A 30 5.05 -0.81 3.79
CA ILE A 30 3.75 -0.82 4.46
C ILE A 30 3.02 -2.09 4.06
N CYS A 31 2.70 -2.94 5.04
CA CYS A 31 1.95 -4.16 4.83
C CYS A 31 0.45 -3.91 5.02
N TRP A 32 -0.34 -4.20 4.00
CA TRP A 32 -1.79 -4.29 4.12
C TRP A 32 -2.20 -5.75 4.31
N VAL A 33 -2.57 -6.11 5.54
CA VAL A 33 -3.03 -7.44 5.93
C VAL A 33 -4.54 -7.50 5.83
N LYS A 34 -5.02 -8.57 5.19
CA LYS A 34 -6.44 -8.78 4.91
C LYS A 34 -7.01 -9.81 5.86
N THR A 35 -7.95 -9.39 6.71
CA THR A 35 -8.65 -10.30 7.63
C THR A 35 -9.82 -10.99 6.93
N ASN A 36 -10.29 -12.10 7.50
CA ASN A 36 -11.38 -12.91 6.94
C ASN A 36 -12.45 -13.21 8.00
N ARG A 37 -12.68 -12.28 8.94
CA ARG A 37 -13.61 -12.45 10.05
C ARG A 37 -15.06 -12.64 9.57
N ALA A 38 -15.44 -11.99 8.48
CA ALA A 38 -16.77 -12.05 7.88
C ALA A 38 -16.90 -13.15 6.82
N ALA A 39 -15.84 -13.90 6.55
CA ALA A 39 -15.83 -14.86 5.46
C ALA A 39 -16.74 -16.07 5.74
N LYS A 40 -17.46 -16.50 4.70
CA LYS A 40 -18.34 -17.67 4.78
C LYS A 40 -17.51 -18.95 4.92
N LEU A 41 -17.90 -19.79 5.87
CA LEU A 41 -17.30 -21.10 6.06
C LEU A 41 -17.90 -22.12 5.09
N ASP A 42 -17.07 -23.04 4.62
CA ASP A 42 -17.49 -24.23 3.91
C ASP A 42 -18.14 -25.24 4.88
N PRO A 43 -18.75 -26.34 4.39
CA PRO A 43 -19.37 -27.36 5.25
C PRO A 43 -18.40 -28.05 6.24
N ARG A 44 -17.08 -27.89 6.07
CA ARG A 44 -16.03 -28.42 6.96
C ARG A 44 -15.51 -27.35 7.92
N GLY A 45 -16.15 -26.18 7.99
CA GLY A 45 -15.77 -25.07 8.85
C GLY A 45 -14.55 -24.28 8.37
N ARG A 46 -14.12 -24.44 7.11
CA ARG A 46 -12.96 -23.72 6.55
C ARG A 46 -13.42 -22.47 5.82
N VAL A 47 -12.66 -21.38 5.94
CA VAL A 47 -12.94 -20.17 5.15
C VAL A 47 -12.81 -20.50 3.67
N LYS A 48 -13.88 -20.29 2.90
CA LYS A 48 -13.84 -20.46 1.45
C LYS A 48 -13.15 -19.24 0.85
N GLN A 49 -11.87 -19.37 0.51
CA GLN A 49 -11.14 -18.28 -0.13
C GLN A 49 -11.51 -18.17 -1.60
N GLY A 50 -11.86 -16.96 -2.01
CA GLY A 50 -12.26 -16.65 -3.38
C GLY A 50 -11.12 -16.64 -4.39
N THR A 51 -9.86 -16.67 -3.94
CA THR A 51 -8.74 -16.28 -4.80
C THR A 51 -7.53 -17.18 -4.57
N VAL A 52 -7.51 -18.35 -5.21
CA VAL A 52 -6.25 -18.94 -5.63
C VAL A 52 -6.00 -18.39 -7.03
N MET A 53 -5.02 -17.51 -7.17
CA MET A 53 -4.61 -17.05 -8.49
C MET A 53 -4.11 -18.27 -9.28
N TYR A 54 -4.65 -18.51 -10.46
CA TYR A 54 -4.16 -19.57 -11.33
C TYR A 54 -2.67 -19.35 -11.61
N GLY A 55 -1.83 -20.35 -11.32
CA GLY A 55 -0.38 -20.25 -11.47
C GLY A 55 0.38 -19.73 -10.24
N ASP A 56 -0.26 -19.66 -9.07
CA ASP A 56 0.45 -19.33 -7.83
C ASP A 56 1.45 -20.44 -7.44
N THR A 57 2.74 -20.09 -7.41
CA THR A 57 3.84 -20.96 -6.96
C THR A 57 4.15 -20.79 -5.47
N SER A 58 3.38 -19.98 -4.76
CA SER A 58 3.62 -19.68 -3.34
C SER A 58 3.45 -20.92 -2.46
N VAL A 59 4.39 -21.11 -1.54
CA VAL A 59 4.32 -22.18 -0.51
C VAL A 59 3.27 -21.83 0.55
N LEU A 60 3.14 -20.55 0.87
CA LEU A 60 2.18 -20.04 1.83
C LEU A 60 1.06 -19.30 1.13
N GLN A 61 -0.10 -19.32 1.74
CA GLN A 61 -1.21 -18.53 1.27
C GLN A 61 -0.92 -17.04 1.43
N ARG A 62 -1.11 -16.27 0.37
CA ARG A 62 -1.01 -14.81 0.41
C ARG A 62 -2.29 -14.22 0.99
N VAL A 63 -2.11 -13.40 2.01
CA VAL A 63 -3.19 -12.70 2.77
C VAL A 63 -2.84 -11.24 2.99
N LYS A 64 -1.84 -10.73 2.27
CA LYS A 64 -1.35 -9.37 2.42
C LYS A 64 -0.81 -8.84 1.11
N GLU A 65 -0.94 -7.53 0.94
CA GLU A 65 -0.28 -6.77 -0.11
C GLU A 65 0.76 -5.83 0.50
N GLN A 66 1.76 -5.46 -0.30
CA GLN A 66 2.85 -4.60 0.14
C GLN A 66 2.86 -3.28 -0.66
N CYS A 67 3.02 -2.18 0.06
CA CYS A 67 3.26 -0.85 -0.49
C CYS A 67 4.65 -0.38 -0.07
N ILE A 68 5.61 -0.44 -0.99
CA ILE A 68 6.97 0.01 -0.71
C ILE A 68 7.08 1.53 -0.78
N VAL A 69 7.84 2.11 0.15
CA VAL A 69 8.02 3.57 0.24
C VAL A 69 9.44 3.93 -0.21
N GLY A 70 9.53 4.81 -1.19
CA GLY A 70 10.79 5.37 -1.70
C GLY A 70 10.98 6.82 -1.31
N VAL A 71 12.22 7.22 -0.99
CA VAL A 71 12.62 8.62 -0.79
C VAL A 71 13.58 9.08 -1.89
N LYS A 72 13.37 10.30 -2.39
CA LYS A 72 14.30 10.99 -3.29
C LYS A 72 14.74 12.33 -2.68
N GLY A 73 16.04 12.59 -2.73
CA GLY A 73 16.70 13.73 -2.08
C GLY A 73 17.33 13.38 -0.73
N THR A 74 17.79 14.41 -0.02
CA THR A 74 18.36 14.30 1.33
C THR A 74 17.31 14.75 2.33
N LEU A 75 17.09 13.95 3.38
CA LEU A 75 16.06 14.21 4.38
C LEU A 75 16.56 13.75 5.75
N LYS A 76 16.50 14.63 6.74
CA LYS A 76 16.94 14.42 8.11
C LYS A 76 15.80 14.70 9.07
N ARG A 77 15.31 13.67 9.76
CA ARG A 77 14.15 13.74 10.67
C ARG A 77 14.29 14.82 11.75
N SER A 78 15.50 15.06 12.25
CA SER A 78 15.77 16.07 13.29
C SER A 78 15.73 17.52 12.80
N VAL A 79 15.77 17.75 11.49
CA VAL A 79 15.88 19.09 10.88
C VAL A 79 14.64 19.40 10.02
N ASP A 80 14.15 18.42 9.27
CA ASP A 80 13.10 18.59 8.28
C ASP A 80 11.69 18.40 8.85
N THR A 81 11.46 18.79 10.11
CA THR A 81 10.16 18.66 10.80
C THR A 81 9.05 19.47 10.14
N HIS A 82 9.42 20.56 9.46
CA HIS A 82 8.52 21.38 8.64
C HIS A 82 8.02 20.68 7.37
N PHE A 83 8.62 19.53 7.01
CA PHE A 83 8.28 18.77 5.81
C PHE A 83 7.75 17.36 6.13
N ILE A 84 8.23 16.74 7.20
CA ILE A 84 7.80 15.41 7.62
C ILE A 84 7.50 15.31 9.11
N HIS A 85 6.45 14.55 9.43
CA HIS A 85 6.21 14.04 10.78
C HIS A 85 6.46 12.52 10.77
N ALA A 86 7.71 12.13 11.01
CA ALA A 86 8.07 10.72 11.09
C ALA A 86 7.52 10.08 12.36
N ASN A 87 7.27 8.76 12.31
CA ASN A 87 6.87 7.95 13.46
C ASN A 87 5.49 8.29 14.05
N CYS A 88 4.60 8.92 13.27
CA CYS A 88 3.20 9.13 13.66
C CYS A 88 2.35 7.87 13.45
N ASP A 89 2.61 7.13 12.38
CA ASP A 89 1.87 5.93 11.98
C ASP A 89 2.79 4.70 11.94
N VAL A 90 2.18 3.53 12.02
CA VAL A 90 2.86 2.23 11.86
C VAL A 90 2.85 1.77 10.40
N ASP A 91 3.70 0.82 10.07
CA ASP A 91 3.84 0.23 8.73
C ASP A 91 2.87 -0.94 8.45
N LEU A 92 1.72 -0.94 9.14
CA LEU A 92 0.72 -2.00 9.07
C LEU A 92 -0.68 -1.40 8.92
N ILE A 93 -1.40 -1.84 7.91
CA ILE A 93 -2.83 -1.58 7.71
C ILE A 93 -3.56 -2.91 7.83
N MET A 94 -4.62 -2.96 8.63
CA MET A 94 -5.46 -4.15 8.78
C MET A 94 -6.90 -3.83 8.38
N GLU A 95 -7.38 -4.46 7.32
CA GLU A 95 -8.77 -4.32 6.84
C GLU A 95 -9.33 -5.70 6.49
N GLU A 96 -10.64 -5.87 6.51
CA GLU A 96 -11.28 -7.09 6.01
C GLU A 96 -11.05 -7.25 4.50
N GLU A 97 -10.87 -8.49 4.03
CA GLU A 97 -10.79 -8.80 2.61
C GLU A 97 -12.00 -8.22 1.87
N LYS A 98 -11.73 -7.50 0.79
CA LYS A 98 -12.77 -6.86 -0.01
C LYS A 98 -13.55 -7.88 -0.83
N GLU A 99 -14.68 -7.45 -1.37
CA GLU A 99 -15.48 -8.27 -2.27
C GLU A 99 -14.65 -8.80 -3.45
N PHE A 100 -14.97 -10.00 -3.90
CA PHE A 100 -14.26 -10.66 -4.98
C PHE A 100 -14.23 -9.77 -6.24
N GLY A 101 -13.03 -9.55 -6.78
CA GLY A 101 -12.80 -8.68 -7.95
C GLY A 101 -12.56 -7.20 -7.61
N SER A 102 -12.68 -6.79 -6.34
CA SER A 102 -12.32 -5.44 -5.94
C SER A 102 -10.81 -5.21 -6.01
N THR A 103 -10.41 -4.14 -6.69
CA THR A 103 -9.01 -3.68 -6.74
C THR A 103 -8.74 -2.50 -5.80
N GLN A 104 -9.75 -2.07 -5.04
CA GLN A 104 -9.65 -0.88 -4.19
C GLN A 104 -8.67 -1.11 -3.04
N LYS A 105 -7.69 -0.22 -2.90
CA LYS A 105 -6.72 -0.21 -1.79
C LYS A 105 -7.34 0.39 -0.52
N PRO A 106 -6.75 0.17 0.67
CA PRO A 106 -7.29 0.72 1.92
C PRO A 106 -7.21 2.24 1.94
N ASN A 107 -8.25 2.90 2.42
CA ASN A 107 -8.28 4.37 2.52
C ASN A 107 -7.27 4.90 3.55
N GLU A 108 -6.94 4.09 4.56
CA GLU A 108 -5.97 4.40 5.61
C GLU A 108 -4.59 4.82 5.05
N LEU A 109 -4.21 4.33 3.86
CA LEU A 109 -2.96 4.74 3.22
C LEU A 109 -2.92 6.24 2.96
N TYR A 110 -4.03 6.86 2.55
CA TYR A 110 -4.06 8.31 2.32
C TYR A 110 -3.78 9.08 3.61
N GLU A 111 -4.36 8.63 4.72
CA GLU A 111 -4.19 9.24 6.05
C GLU A 111 -2.73 9.11 6.51
N THR A 112 -2.14 7.92 6.38
CA THR A 112 -0.71 7.69 6.65
C THR A 112 0.17 8.64 5.83
N ILE A 113 -0.10 8.81 4.53
CA ILE A 113 0.70 9.69 3.65
C ILE A 113 0.53 11.16 4.07
N GLU A 114 -0.68 11.58 4.41
CA GLU A 114 -1.02 12.95 4.78
C GLU A 114 -0.46 13.36 6.14
N HIS A 115 -0.48 12.46 7.12
CA HIS A 115 0.17 12.66 8.42
C HIS A 115 1.69 12.70 8.27
N PHE A 116 2.26 11.79 7.47
CA PHE A 116 3.70 11.69 7.30
C PHE A 116 4.32 12.88 6.56
N CYS A 117 3.71 13.33 5.45
CA CYS A 117 4.28 14.35 4.56
C CYS A 117 3.40 15.60 4.48
N LEU A 118 3.95 16.72 4.95
CA LEU A 118 3.29 18.03 4.96
C LEU A 118 3.24 18.69 3.57
N GLY A 119 3.87 18.07 2.56
CA GLY A 119 3.82 18.53 1.18
C GLY A 119 2.40 18.46 0.60
N ARG A 120 1.92 19.59 0.06
CA ARG A 120 0.55 19.74 -0.46
C ARG A 120 0.36 19.30 -1.92
N ARG A 121 1.44 18.91 -2.61
CA ARG A 121 1.40 18.42 -3.99
C ARG A 121 1.40 16.89 -3.95
N ARG A 122 0.21 16.30 -3.96
CA ARG A 122 0.01 14.85 -3.90
C ARG A 122 -0.60 14.38 -5.22
N LEU A 123 0.00 13.35 -5.81
CA LEU A 123 -0.41 12.78 -7.10
C LEU A 123 -0.68 11.29 -6.89
N GLU A 124 -1.86 10.85 -7.31
CA GLU A 124 -2.21 9.44 -7.44
C GLU A 124 -2.28 9.08 -8.91
N LEU A 125 -1.45 8.12 -9.32
CA LEU A 125 -1.50 7.52 -10.65
C LEU A 125 -2.32 6.24 -10.60
N PHE A 126 -3.05 5.97 -11.69
CA PHE A 126 -3.96 4.83 -11.83
C PHE A 126 -5.15 4.85 -10.86
N GLY A 127 -5.49 6.02 -10.34
CA GLY A 127 -6.70 6.20 -9.54
C GLY A 127 -7.95 6.24 -10.41
N LEU A 128 -9.08 5.84 -9.84
CA LEU A 128 -10.40 5.83 -10.48
C LEU A 128 -11.31 6.87 -9.81
N ASP A 129 -12.55 7.04 -10.28
CA ASP A 129 -13.50 8.02 -9.70
C ASP A 129 -13.67 7.86 -8.18
N ARG A 130 -13.60 6.62 -7.67
CA ARG A 130 -13.67 6.31 -6.23
C ARG A 130 -12.45 6.77 -5.42
N ASN A 131 -11.36 7.14 -6.08
CA ASN A 131 -10.11 7.60 -5.49
C ASN A 131 -10.03 9.14 -5.41
N LEU A 132 -11.05 9.87 -5.88
CA LEU A 132 -11.09 11.33 -5.76
C LEU A 132 -11.06 11.73 -4.28
N ARG A 133 -10.08 12.57 -3.93
CA ARG A 133 -9.84 13.02 -2.56
C ARG A 133 -9.32 14.46 -2.55
N ASP A 134 -9.82 15.27 -1.64
CA ASP A 134 -9.35 16.64 -1.46
C ASP A 134 -7.84 16.69 -1.19
N GLY A 135 -7.15 17.60 -1.86
CA GLY A 135 -5.70 17.75 -1.74
C GLY A 135 -4.88 16.75 -2.56
N TRP A 136 -5.52 15.92 -3.38
CA TRP A 136 -4.89 15.01 -4.33
C TRP A 136 -5.23 15.37 -5.77
N LEU A 137 -4.25 15.19 -6.66
CA LEU A 137 -4.47 15.10 -8.09
C LEU A 137 -4.51 13.62 -8.49
N THR A 138 -5.65 13.16 -8.99
CA THR A 138 -5.85 11.78 -9.43
C THR A 138 -5.79 11.70 -10.95
N LEU A 139 -4.99 10.79 -11.50
CA LEU A 139 -4.86 10.53 -12.94
C LEU A 139 -4.96 9.02 -13.20
N GLY A 140 -5.91 8.59 -14.04
CA GLY A 140 -6.11 7.18 -14.38
C GLY A 140 -7.22 6.94 -15.38
#